data_AF-A0A3N0XLV7-F1
#
_entry.id   AF-A0A3N0XLV7-F1
#
_cell.length_a   1.000
_cell.length_b   1.000
_cell.length_c   1.000
_cell.angle_alpha   90.00
_cell.angle_beta   90.00
_cell.angle_gamma   90.00
#
_symmetry.space_group_name_H-M   'P 1'
#
loop_
_entity.id
_entity.type
_entity.pdbx_description
1 polymer ?
#
loop_
_entity_poly.entity_id
_entity_poly.type
_entity_poly.pdbx_seq_one_letter_code
_entity_poly.pdbx_strand_id
1 'polypeptide(L)'
;MENKETFIDGDSSPGCRKTSNSTEPRCVSMKSDQSIDNPQGFTGGRTSTDLSYDSRLAQSTLKSNLMKKFQCLYEGTVKQGNPTLLNEIYTELYITESESGEINKEHEVRQIEIQSRRAATEDTPVKCSDIFRPLPGQDKPIRMVLTKGVAGIGKTASVQKFIVNWAEGKENQDVQLIFPLPFRELNLIQDKKLSLADLLHAFFPETKEIEISSDEYKVLFIFDGLDECRLSLNFNVKLCNIYESASVDMLLMNLIVGNLLPSALIWITSRPAAADLIE
;
A
#
# COMPACT_ATOMS: atom_id res chain seq x y z
N MET A 1 -58.97 -53.98 -17.19
CA MET A 1 -58.26 -54.75 -18.23
C MET A 1 -57.00 -53.99 -18.58
N GLU A 2 -55.87 -54.67 -18.37
CA GLU A 2 -54.52 -54.46 -18.96
C GLU A 2 -53.72 -53.17 -18.74
N ASN A 3 -52.75 -53.31 -17.82
CA ASN A 3 -51.33 -52.96 -17.89
C ASN A 3 -50.73 -52.71 -19.29
N LYS A 4 -49.79 -51.76 -19.42
CA LYS A 4 -48.33 -52.04 -19.33
C LYS A 4 -47.45 -50.79 -19.52
N GLU A 5 -46.37 -50.78 -18.74
CA GLU A 5 -45.23 -49.86 -18.72
C GLU A 5 -44.39 -49.89 -20.00
N THR A 6 -43.66 -48.81 -20.29
CA THR A 6 -42.19 -48.89 -20.51
C THR A 6 -41.53 -47.51 -20.41
N PHE A 7 -40.54 -47.42 -19.51
CA PHE A 7 -39.48 -46.40 -19.44
C PHE A 7 -38.52 -46.51 -20.62
N ILE A 8 -37.97 -45.41 -21.14
CA ILE A 8 -36.55 -45.22 -21.51
C ILE A 8 -36.18 -43.72 -21.40
N ASP A 9 -35.05 -43.45 -20.72
CA ASP A 9 -34.31 -42.19 -20.58
C ASP A 9 -33.74 -41.65 -21.90
N GLY A 10 -33.57 -40.33 -22.03
CA GLY A 10 -32.81 -39.76 -23.15
C GLY A 10 -32.80 -38.24 -23.26
N ASP A 11 -31.85 -37.62 -22.54
CA ASP A 11 -31.01 -36.50 -22.95
C ASP A 11 -31.67 -35.22 -23.54
N SER A 12 -31.77 -34.18 -22.70
CA SER A 12 -32.13 -32.82 -23.12
C SER A 12 -30.86 -31.99 -23.30
N SER A 13 -30.40 -31.85 -24.54
CA SER A 13 -29.55 -30.72 -24.94
C SER A 13 -30.41 -29.57 -25.46
N PRO A 14 -30.12 -28.33 -25.02
CA PRO A 14 -30.10 -27.27 -26.02
C PRO A 14 -28.91 -26.32 -25.84
N GLY A 15 -28.25 -26.07 -26.97
CA GLY A 15 -27.97 -24.70 -27.41
C GLY A 15 -26.88 -23.95 -26.66
N CYS A 16 -25.65 -24.14 -27.11
CA CYS A 16 -24.49 -23.29 -26.84
C CYS A 16 -24.83 -21.80 -27.06
N ARG A 17 -24.99 -21.03 -25.98
CA ARG A 17 -24.78 -19.58 -26.00
C ARG A 17 -23.35 -19.32 -25.56
N LYS A 18 -22.54 -18.89 -26.51
CA LYS A 18 -21.20 -18.35 -26.25
C LYS A 18 -21.36 -17.08 -25.42
N THR A 19 -21.06 -17.14 -24.12
CA THR A 19 -20.75 -15.95 -23.34
C THR A 19 -19.33 -15.54 -23.71
N SER A 20 -19.22 -14.42 -24.41
CA SER A 20 -17.95 -13.71 -24.58
C SER A 20 -17.41 -13.35 -23.20
N ASN A 21 -16.33 -14.00 -22.78
CA ASN A 21 -15.54 -13.53 -21.65
C ASN A 21 -14.83 -12.23 -22.08
N SER A 22 -15.50 -11.09 -21.96
CA SER A 22 -14.80 -9.81 -21.86
C SER A 22 -14.30 -9.71 -20.43
N THR A 23 -13.04 -10.04 -20.20
CA THR A 23 -12.39 -9.77 -18.92
C THR A 23 -12.32 -8.26 -18.74
N GLU A 24 -13.21 -7.70 -17.92
CA GLU A 24 -13.16 -6.29 -17.56
C GLU A 24 -11.83 -5.99 -16.82
N PRO A 25 -11.15 -4.88 -17.13
CA PRO A 25 -9.91 -4.52 -16.47
C PRO A 25 -10.15 -4.21 -14.98
N ARG A 26 -9.32 -4.78 -14.10
CA ARG A 26 -9.32 -4.50 -12.67
C ARG A 26 -8.63 -3.15 -12.42
N CYS A 27 -9.44 -2.09 -12.37
CA CYS A 27 -8.97 -0.72 -12.26
C CYS A 27 -8.89 -0.27 -10.79
N VAL A 28 -7.85 0.52 -10.48
CA VAL A 28 -7.64 1.17 -9.18
C VAL A 28 -7.15 2.60 -9.46
N SER A 29 -7.56 3.57 -8.66
CA SER A 29 -7.16 4.98 -8.84
C SER A 29 -6.13 5.40 -7.80
N MET A 30 -5.30 6.41 -8.08
CA MET A 30 -4.43 7.04 -7.10
C MET A 30 -4.48 8.58 -7.10
N LYS A 31 -4.15 9.21 -5.97
CA LYS A 31 -4.14 10.67 -5.74
C LYS A 31 -2.83 11.12 -5.06
N SER A 32 -2.28 12.29 -5.42
CA SER A 32 -1.07 12.92 -4.86
C SER A 32 -1.33 14.25 -4.10
N ASP A 33 -0.39 14.71 -3.25
CA ASP A 33 -0.51 15.88 -2.35
C ASP A 33 0.48 17.06 -2.62
N GLN A 34 0.33 18.18 -1.87
CA GLN A 34 1.01 19.48 -2.05
C GLN A 34 2.35 19.66 -1.27
N SER A 35 3.37 20.13 -2.01
CA SER A 35 4.54 21.01 -1.72
C SER A 35 5.03 21.28 -0.27
N ILE A 36 6.35 21.13 -0.05
CA ILE A 36 7.13 21.74 1.05
C ILE A 36 8.39 22.43 0.49
N ASP A 37 8.69 23.63 1.01
CA ASP A 37 9.94 24.37 0.78
C ASP A 37 11.12 23.83 1.63
N ASN A 38 12.31 23.90 1.06
CA ASN A 38 13.56 23.33 1.56
C ASN A 38 14.09 24.03 2.85
N PRO A 39 14.45 23.32 3.94
CA PRO A 39 15.24 23.89 5.02
C PRO A 39 16.74 23.55 4.89
N GLN A 40 17.58 24.56 5.14
CA GLN A 40 19.05 24.44 5.18
C GLN A 40 19.57 23.93 6.54
N GLY A 41 20.37 22.85 6.46
CA GLY A 41 21.68 22.67 7.09
C GLY A 41 21.85 22.75 8.62
N PHE A 42 22.31 21.65 9.23
CA PHE A 42 23.23 21.70 10.37
C PHE A 42 24.18 20.48 10.37
N THR A 43 25.46 20.73 10.56
CA THR A 43 26.56 19.75 10.62
C THR A 43 26.81 19.28 12.05
N GLY A 44 27.01 17.97 12.25
CA GLY A 44 27.54 17.42 13.50
C GLY A 44 28.07 16.00 13.30
N GLY A 45 29.39 15.85 13.19
CA GLY A 45 30.03 14.57 12.88
C GLY A 45 30.22 13.65 14.09
N ARG A 46 30.08 12.34 13.83
CA ARG A 46 30.73 11.24 14.54
C ARG A 46 31.26 10.21 13.52
N THR A 47 32.33 9.52 13.89
CA THR A 47 33.22 8.68 13.06
C THR A 47 32.47 7.63 12.21
N SER A 48 32.78 7.63 10.91
CA SER A 48 31.90 7.16 9.81
C SER A 48 31.98 5.66 9.45
N THR A 49 32.90 4.88 10.00
CA THR A 49 33.18 3.54 9.44
C THR A 49 32.37 2.40 10.08
N ASP A 50 32.13 2.42 11.40
CA ASP A 50 31.42 1.33 12.10
C ASP A 50 29.90 1.46 12.03
N LEU A 51 29.36 2.67 12.23
CA LEU A 51 27.92 2.97 12.04
C LEU A 51 27.41 2.60 10.64
N SER A 52 28.30 2.65 9.65
CA SER A 52 28.00 2.33 8.27
C SER A 52 27.84 0.81 8.03
N TYR A 53 28.54 -0.05 8.79
CA TYR A 53 28.39 -1.49 8.66
C TYR A 53 27.11 -1.98 9.32
N ASP A 54 26.82 -1.52 10.54
CA ASP A 54 25.64 -1.93 11.29
C ASP A 54 24.34 -1.45 10.61
N SER A 55 24.32 -0.21 10.09
CA SER A 55 23.18 0.28 9.29
C SER A 55 22.96 -0.55 8.02
N ARG A 56 24.03 -0.94 7.29
CA ARG A 56 23.89 -1.82 6.11
C ARG A 56 23.38 -3.21 6.48
N LEU A 57 23.86 -3.78 7.58
CA LEU A 57 23.40 -5.08 8.07
C LEU A 57 21.93 -5.02 8.48
N ALA A 58 21.52 -3.95 9.18
CA ALA A 58 20.14 -3.70 9.55
C ALA A 58 19.23 -3.55 8.32
N GLN A 59 19.65 -2.79 7.29
CA GLN A 59 18.93 -2.67 6.02
C GLN A 59 18.78 -4.03 5.30
N SER A 60 19.85 -4.82 5.24
CA SER A 60 19.79 -6.16 4.63
C SER A 60 18.88 -7.10 5.41
N THR A 61 18.86 -6.98 6.74
CA THR A 61 18.01 -7.77 7.63
C THR A 61 16.54 -7.40 7.42
N LEU A 62 16.24 -6.09 7.36
CA LEU A 62 14.90 -5.57 7.06
C LEU A 62 14.40 -6.11 5.70
N LYS A 63 15.20 -5.99 4.64
CA LYS A 63 14.85 -6.55 3.31
C LYS A 63 14.54 -8.04 3.39
N SER A 64 15.41 -8.82 4.04
CA SER A 64 15.23 -10.28 4.19
C SER A 64 13.94 -10.63 4.95
N ASN A 65 13.64 -9.91 6.02
CA ASN A 65 12.44 -10.13 6.83
C ASN A 65 11.16 -9.76 6.05
N LEU A 66 11.14 -8.62 5.36
CA LEU A 66 10.01 -8.21 4.53
C LEU A 66 9.80 -9.17 3.35
N MET A 67 10.87 -9.63 2.70
CA MET A 67 10.78 -10.65 1.66
C MET A 67 10.14 -11.92 2.19
N LYS A 68 10.62 -12.46 3.32
CA LYS A 68 10.03 -13.65 3.97
C LYS A 68 8.57 -13.44 4.36
N LYS A 69 8.20 -12.25 4.86
CA LYS A 69 6.82 -11.92 5.28
C LYS A 69 5.85 -11.91 4.10
N PHE A 70 6.28 -11.43 2.92
CA PHE A 70 5.37 -11.14 1.79
C PHE A 70 5.57 -12.00 0.54
N GLN A 71 6.59 -12.84 0.46
CA GLN A 71 6.86 -13.69 -0.72
C GLN A 71 5.79 -14.76 -0.98
N CYS A 72 4.98 -15.11 0.02
CA CYS A 72 3.96 -16.16 -0.09
C CYS A 72 2.57 -15.61 0.24
N LEU A 73 1.58 -16.00 -0.56
CA LEU A 73 0.16 -15.85 -0.22
C LEU A 73 -0.35 -17.15 0.41
N TYR A 74 -1.05 -17.03 1.54
CA TYR A 74 -1.73 -18.16 2.17
C TYR A 74 -3.18 -18.17 1.72
N GLU A 75 -3.56 -19.19 0.96
CA GLU A 75 -4.93 -19.37 0.49
C GLU A 75 -5.73 -20.21 1.52
N GLY A 76 -6.76 -19.63 2.12
CA GLY A 76 -7.69 -20.32 3.03
C GLY A 76 -7.25 -20.46 4.50
N THR A 77 -8.22 -20.71 5.39
CA THR A 77 -8.07 -20.81 6.87
C THR A 77 -7.32 -22.05 7.36
N VAL A 78 -6.63 -22.78 6.50
CA VAL A 78 -5.97 -24.04 6.87
C VAL A 78 -4.47 -23.89 6.63
N LYS A 79 -3.68 -23.98 7.71
CA LYS A 79 -2.20 -24.02 7.72
C LYS A 79 -1.61 -25.26 6.99
N GLN A 80 -2.35 -25.86 6.06
CA GLN A 80 -2.11 -27.20 5.51
C GLN A 80 -2.13 -27.20 3.97
N GLY A 81 -1.97 -26.04 3.33
CA GLY A 81 -1.70 -25.90 1.89
C GLY A 81 -0.24 -25.51 1.64
N ASN A 82 0.31 -25.89 0.48
CA ASN A 82 1.62 -25.42 0.04
C ASN A 82 1.58 -23.88 -0.14
N PRO A 83 2.57 -23.13 0.37
CA PRO A 83 2.63 -21.70 0.14
C PRO A 83 2.77 -21.43 -1.36
N THR A 84 1.89 -20.60 -1.92
CA THR A 84 2.00 -20.18 -3.33
C THR A 84 2.80 -18.88 -3.38
N LEU A 85 3.82 -18.84 -4.25
CA LEU A 85 4.67 -17.66 -4.39
C LEU A 85 3.87 -16.52 -5.01
N LEU A 86 3.89 -15.34 -4.38
CA LEU A 86 3.19 -14.15 -4.87
C LEU A 86 3.60 -13.84 -6.32
N ASN A 87 4.88 -14.03 -6.64
CA ASN A 87 5.43 -13.77 -7.98
C ASN A 87 4.83 -14.66 -9.07
N GLU A 88 4.30 -15.85 -8.73
CA GLU A 88 3.74 -16.79 -9.71
C GLU A 88 2.26 -16.50 -10.02
N ILE A 89 1.55 -15.86 -9.10
CA ILE A 89 0.10 -15.64 -9.20
C ILE A 89 -0.30 -14.16 -9.29
N TYR A 90 0.64 -13.25 -9.08
CA TYR A 90 0.35 -11.82 -9.14
C TYR A 90 -0.01 -11.38 -10.55
N THR A 91 -1.18 -10.76 -10.68
CA THR A 91 -1.60 -10.05 -11.88
C THR A 91 -1.48 -8.55 -11.60
N GLU A 92 -0.81 -7.84 -12.51
CA GLU A 92 -0.63 -6.40 -12.38
C GLU A 92 -1.98 -5.67 -12.42
N LEU A 93 -2.15 -4.71 -11.50
CA LEU A 93 -3.35 -3.87 -11.46
C LEU A 93 -3.21 -2.71 -12.44
N TYR A 94 -4.33 -2.36 -13.06
CA TYR A 94 -4.42 -1.15 -13.87
C TYR A 94 -4.64 0.03 -12.93
N ILE A 95 -3.58 0.81 -12.65
CA ILE A 95 -3.63 1.98 -11.78
C ILE A 95 -3.80 3.24 -12.65
N THR A 96 -4.76 4.09 -12.34
CA THR A 96 -4.97 5.38 -13.02
C THR A 96 -4.84 6.56 -12.05
N GLU A 97 -4.46 7.72 -12.55
CA GLU A 97 -4.55 8.95 -11.76
C GLU A 97 -6.01 9.39 -11.66
N SER A 98 -6.48 9.71 -10.45
CA SER A 98 -7.80 10.34 -10.28
C SER A 98 -7.70 11.86 -10.29
N GLU A 99 -8.51 12.52 -11.12
CA GLU A 99 -8.67 13.97 -11.12
C GLU A 99 -9.22 14.47 -9.76
N SER A 100 -8.67 15.55 -9.23
CA SER A 100 -9.06 16.08 -7.93
C SER A 100 -10.48 16.65 -7.99
N GLY A 101 -11.48 15.96 -7.43
CA GLY A 101 -12.76 16.63 -7.15
C GLY A 101 -14.01 15.78 -6.96
N GLU A 102 -14.08 14.55 -7.50
CA GLU A 102 -15.34 13.79 -7.44
C GLU A 102 -15.28 12.63 -6.44
N ILE A 103 -15.79 12.89 -5.23
CA ILE A 103 -16.18 11.84 -4.28
C ILE A 103 -17.43 11.17 -4.84
N ASN A 104 -17.26 10.17 -5.71
CA ASN A 104 -18.39 9.43 -6.24
C ASN A 104 -18.96 8.51 -5.13
N LYS A 105 -20.02 8.95 -4.45
CA LYS A 105 -20.71 8.21 -3.37
C LYS A 105 -21.61 7.08 -3.88
N GLU A 106 -21.47 6.70 -5.15
CA GLU A 106 -22.23 5.63 -5.77
C GLU A 106 -21.82 4.24 -5.27
N HIS A 107 -22.69 3.26 -5.48
CA HIS A 107 -22.46 1.86 -5.11
C HIS A 107 -21.17 1.32 -5.77
N GLU A 108 -20.45 0.42 -5.09
CA GLU A 108 -19.16 -0.12 -5.56
C GLU A 108 -19.22 -0.70 -6.97
N VAL A 109 -20.32 -1.36 -7.33
CA VAL A 109 -20.53 -1.90 -8.70
C VAL A 109 -20.47 -0.79 -9.74
N ARG A 110 -21.12 0.35 -9.47
CA ARG A 110 -21.14 1.48 -10.39
C ARG A 110 -19.78 2.16 -10.49
N GLN A 111 -19.01 2.18 -9.39
CA GLN A 111 -17.63 2.68 -9.42
C GLN A 111 -16.72 1.82 -10.29
N ILE A 112 -16.87 0.49 -10.24
CA ILE A 112 -16.13 -0.43 -11.12
C ILE A 112 -16.46 -0.15 -12.58
N GLU A 113 -17.75 -0.03 -12.92
CA GLU A 113 -18.19 0.25 -14.29
C GLU A 113 -17.65 1.59 -14.81
N ILE A 114 -17.68 2.65 -13.99
CA ILE A 114 -17.17 3.98 -14.36
C ILE A 114 -15.66 3.94 -14.58
N GLN A 115 -14.91 3.34 -13.66
CA GLN A 115 -13.45 3.24 -13.78
C GLN A 115 -13.03 2.36 -14.97
N SER A 116 -13.72 1.23 -15.19
CA SER A 116 -13.49 0.36 -16.35
C SER A 116 -13.71 1.08 -17.68
N ARG A 117 -14.76 1.92 -17.78
CA ARG A 117 -15.01 2.74 -18.97
C ARG A 117 -13.92 3.78 -19.18
N ARG A 118 -13.55 4.55 -18.15
CA ARG A 118 -12.49 5.58 -18.24
C ARG A 118 -11.13 4.98 -18.60
N ALA A 119 -10.77 3.84 -18.00
CA ALA A 119 -9.56 3.09 -18.34
C ALA A 119 -9.49 2.67 -19.82
N ALA A 120 -10.63 2.41 -20.46
CA ALA A 120 -10.67 1.98 -21.85
C ALA A 120 -10.56 3.15 -22.85
N THR A 121 -10.84 4.39 -22.43
CA THR A 121 -11.03 5.52 -23.37
C THR A 121 -10.23 6.78 -23.05
N GLU A 122 -9.79 7.00 -21.81
CA GLU A 122 -9.35 8.32 -21.32
C GLU A 122 -8.10 8.29 -20.42
N ASP A 123 -7.99 7.33 -19.50
CA ASP A 123 -6.95 7.39 -18.45
C ASP A 123 -5.57 6.91 -18.94
N THR A 124 -4.50 7.54 -18.41
CA THR A 124 -3.13 7.05 -18.59
C THR A 124 -2.80 6.00 -17.53
N PRO A 125 -2.44 4.76 -17.90
CA PRO A 125 -2.03 3.75 -16.94
C PRO A 125 -0.73 4.15 -16.25
N VAL A 126 -0.68 3.95 -14.94
CA VAL A 126 0.51 4.12 -14.13
C VAL A 126 0.97 2.77 -13.61
N LYS A 127 2.25 2.48 -13.77
CA LYS A 127 2.87 1.29 -13.21
C LYS A 127 2.99 1.44 -11.70
N CYS A 128 2.77 0.37 -10.94
CA CYS A 128 2.91 0.38 -9.48
C CYS A 128 4.30 0.85 -9.00
N SER A 129 5.37 0.54 -9.76
CA SER A 129 6.74 1.01 -9.47
C SER A 129 6.93 2.51 -9.66
N ASP A 130 6.01 3.17 -10.36
CA ASP A 130 6.13 4.55 -10.81
C ASP A 130 5.16 5.50 -10.09
N ILE A 131 4.44 5.03 -9.06
CA ILE A 131 3.41 5.82 -8.35
C ILE A 131 3.92 7.13 -7.72
N PHE A 132 5.22 7.21 -7.42
CA PHE A 132 5.87 8.42 -6.88
C PHE A 132 6.58 9.26 -7.95
N ARG A 133 6.56 8.82 -9.21
CA ARG A 133 7.16 9.58 -10.31
C ARG A 133 6.18 10.67 -10.74
N PRO A 134 6.67 11.91 -10.97
CA PRO A 134 5.82 12.96 -11.53
C PRO A 134 5.24 12.52 -12.87
N LEU A 135 3.96 12.79 -13.07
CA LEU A 135 3.28 12.50 -14.33
C LEU A 135 3.65 13.55 -15.40
N PRO A 136 3.47 13.25 -16.70
CA PRO A 136 3.80 14.20 -17.77
C PRO A 136 3.12 15.56 -17.55
N GLY A 137 3.92 16.62 -17.41
CA GLY A 137 3.43 17.97 -17.14
C GLY A 137 3.37 18.37 -15.65
N GLN A 138 3.72 17.48 -14.73
CA GLN A 138 3.95 17.79 -13.32
C GLN A 138 5.48 17.86 -13.05
N ASP A 139 5.98 19.02 -12.63
CA ASP A 139 7.39 19.20 -12.24
C ASP A 139 7.62 18.98 -10.74
N LYS A 140 6.55 18.78 -9.96
CA LYS A 140 6.62 18.69 -8.50
C LYS A 140 6.82 17.24 -8.04
N PRO A 141 7.68 17.00 -7.04
CA PRO A 141 7.83 15.67 -6.45
C PRO A 141 6.55 15.26 -5.74
N ILE A 142 6.15 14.00 -5.93
CA ILE A 142 5.01 13.38 -5.24
C ILE A 142 5.50 12.82 -3.91
N ARG A 143 4.95 13.31 -2.80
CA ARG A 143 5.30 12.82 -1.46
C ARG A 143 4.33 11.74 -0.99
N MET A 144 3.03 11.97 -1.15
CA MET A 144 1.98 11.03 -0.77
C MET A 144 1.26 10.48 -2.00
N VAL A 145 0.91 9.20 -1.93
CA VAL A 145 0.03 8.53 -2.88
C VAL A 145 -1.10 7.86 -2.09
N LEU A 146 -2.36 8.17 -2.43
CA LEU A 146 -3.54 7.46 -1.92
C LEU A 146 -4.15 6.62 -3.04
N THR A 147 -4.00 5.31 -2.95
CA THR A 147 -4.56 4.34 -3.90
C THR A 147 -5.94 3.85 -3.45
N LYS A 148 -6.98 4.18 -4.21
CA LYS A 148 -8.39 3.84 -3.94
C LYS A 148 -8.92 2.78 -4.90
N GLY A 149 -9.60 1.77 -4.36
CA GLY A 149 -10.29 0.76 -5.17
C GLY A 149 -11.22 -0.12 -4.33
N VAL A 150 -12.14 -0.83 -4.97
CA VAL A 150 -13.12 -1.69 -4.29
C VAL A 150 -12.46 -2.83 -3.49
N ALA A 151 -13.22 -3.46 -2.60
CA ALA A 151 -12.75 -4.64 -1.88
C ALA A 151 -12.40 -5.78 -2.84
N GLY A 152 -11.36 -6.56 -2.52
CA GLY A 152 -10.94 -7.71 -3.33
C GLY A 152 -10.24 -7.39 -4.66
N ILE A 153 -10.09 -6.11 -5.03
CA ILE A 153 -9.45 -5.73 -6.31
C ILE A 153 -7.95 -6.04 -6.38
N GLY A 154 -7.29 -6.22 -5.22
CA GLY A 154 -5.87 -6.60 -5.14
C GLY A 154 -4.91 -5.52 -4.62
N LYS A 155 -5.42 -4.46 -3.96
CA LYS A 155 -4.58 -3.37 -3.41
C LYS A 155 -3.45 -3.89 -2.51
N THR A 156 -3.81 -4.67 -1.49
CA THR A 156 -2.84 -5.32 -0.58
C THR A 156 -1.85 -6.22 -1.32
N ALA A 157 -2.31 -7.01 -2.30
CA ALA A 157 -1.42 -7.86 -3.10
C ALA A 157 -0.40 -7.02 -3.90
N SER A 158 -0.77 -5.82 -4.36
CA SER A 158 0.12 -4.89 -5.07
C SER A 158 1.15 -4.26 -4.14
N VAL A 159 0.75 -3.89 -2.92
CA VAL A 159 1.68 -3.45 -1.86
C VAL A 159 2.70 -4.55 -1.56
N GLN A 160 2.23 -5.79 -1.35
CA GLN A 160 3.12 -6.93 -1.08
C GLN A 160 4.08 -7.18 -2.24
N LYS A 161 3.59 -7.11 -3.48
CA LYS A 161 4.40 -7.28 -4.69
C LYS A 161 5.47 -6.21 -4.81
N PHE A 162 5.12 -4.96 -4.55
CA PHE A 162 6.06 -3.83 -4.53
C PHE A 162 7.20 -4.08 -3.53
N ILE A 163 6.85 -4.50 -2.30
CA ILE A 163 7.83 -4.79 -1.24
C ILE A 163 8.74 -5.96 -1.63
N VAL A 164 8.18 -7.03 -2.20
CA VAL A 164 8.96 -8.20 -2.66
C VAL A 164 9.93 -7.80 -3.77
N ASN A 165 9.46 -7.08 -4.80
CA ASN A 165 10.34 -6.60 -5.88
C ASN A 165 11.46 -5.69 -5.34
N TRP A 166 11.15 -4.81 -4.37
CA TRP A 166 12.15 -3.95 -3.72
C TRP A 166 13.17 -4.76 -2.90
N ALA A 167 12.71 -5.74 -2.12
CA ALA A 167 13.58 -6.56 -1.29
C ALA A 167 14.50 -7.46 -2.14
N GLU A 168 14.01 -7.95 -3.28
CA GLU A 168 14.78 -8.72 -4.28
C GLU A 168 15.76 -7.87 -5.10
N GLY A 169 15.72 -6.54 -5.00
CA GLY A 169 16.59 -5.65 -5.76
C GLY A 169 16.12 -5.34 -7.19
N LYS A 170 14.88 -5.67 -7.54
CA LYS A 170 14.36 -5.56 -8.92
C LYS A 170 13.90 -4.15 -9.28
N GLU A 171 13.18 -3.49 -8.37
CA GLU A 171 12.54 -2.18 -8.62
C GLU A 171 12.69 -1.26 -7.39
N ASN A 172 12.49 0.05 -7.57
CA ASN A 172 12.44 1.06 -6.51
C ASN A 172 13.66 1.11 -5.56
N GLN A 173 14.85 0.76 -6.05
CA GLN A 173 16.10 0.75 -5.26
C GLN A 173 16.61 2.15 -4.90
N ASP A 174 15.99 3.20 -5.44
CA ASP A 174 16.20 4.57 -4.98
C ASP A 174 15.64 4.79 -3.56
N VAL A 175 14.67 3.98 -3.13
CA VAL A 175 14.16 3.96 -1.75
C VAL A 175 15.05 3.05 -0.90
N GLN A 176 15.61 3.60 0.17
CA GLN A 176 16.56 2.88 1.04
C GLN A 176 15.85 2.08 2.15
N LEU A 177 14.69 2.55 2.63
CA LEU A 177 13.93 1.89 3.70
C LEU A 177 12.43 1.87 3.35
N ILE A 178 11.78 0.72 3.56
CA ILE A 178 10.32 0.59 3.44
C ILE A 178 9.75 0.10 4.76
N PHE A 179 8.74 0.80 5.27
CA PHE A 179 8.01 0.45 6.49
C PHE A 179 6.53 0.17 6.19
N PRO A 180 6.16 -1.09 5.93
CA PRO A 180 4.77 -1.48 5.73
C PRO A 180 4.04 -1.58 7.08
N LEU A 181 3.07 -0.70 7.30
CA LEU A 181 2.30 -0.56 8.53
C LEU A 181 0.80 -0.72 8.22
N PRO A 182 0.28 -1.97 8.16
CA PRO A 182 -1.15 -2.18 7.95
C PRO A 182 -1.96 -1.59 9.11
N PHE A 183 -3.05 -0.88 8.80
CA PHE A 183 -3.91 -0.29 9.84
C PHE A 183 -4.46 -1.33 10.82
N ARG A 184 -4.72 -2.55 10.33
CA ARG A 184 -5.12 -3.66 11.19
C ARG A 184 -4.09 -3.98 12.28
N GLU A 185 -2.80 -3.91 11.97
CA GLU A 185 -1.74 -4.15 12.96
C GLU A 185 -1.56 -2.92 13.87
N LEU A 186 -1.67 -1.70 13.33
CA LEU A 186 -1.62 -0.44 14.10
C LEU A 186 -2.74 -0.36 15.15
N ASN A 187 -3.94 -0.82 14.82
CA ASN A 187 -5.06 -0.88 15.75
C ASN A 187 -4.75 -1.72 17.00
N LEU A 188 -3.82 -2.68 16.96
CA LEU A 188 -3.44 -3.51 18.11
C LEU A 188 -2.64 -2.75 19.17
N ILE A 189 -2.05 -1.60 18.79
CA ILE A 189 -1.25 -0.77 19.69
C ILE A 189 -1.85 0.63 19.90
N GLN A 190 -3.08 0.87 19.44
CA GLN A 190 -3.74 2.19 19.46
C GLN A 190 -3.79 2.84 20.86
N ASP A 191 -3.87 2.04 21.93
CA ASP A 191 -4.00 2.53 23.30
C ASP A 191 -2.65 2.88 23.96
N LYS A 192 -1.53 2.64 23.26
CA LYS A 192 -0.20 2.96 23.76
C LYS A 192 0.18 4.40 23.43
N LYS A 193 0.99 5.00 24.30
CA LYS A 193 1.76 6.20 23.99
C LYS A 193 3.22 5.82 23.78
N LEU A 194 3.77 6.23 22.65
CA LEU A 194 5.12 5.86 22.23
C LEU A 194 5.65 6.90 21.26
N SER A 195 6.96 6.92 21.04
CA SER A 195 7.55 7.76 20.00
C SER A 195 7.48 7.09 18.62
N LEU A 196 7.76 7.83 17.54
CA LEU A 196 7.86 7.20 16.21
C LEU A 196 8.98 6.16 16.18
N ALA A 197 10.13 6.45 16.81
CA ALA A 197 11.22 5.48 16.92
C ALA A 197 10.77 4.20 17.64
N ASP A 198 10.04 4.32 18.74
CA ASP A 198 9.49 3.17 19.47
C ASP A 198 8.49 2.37 18.62
N LEU A 199 7.67 3.06 17.80
CA LEU A 199 6.72 2.43 16.90
C LEU A 199 7.46 1.56 15.90
N LEU A 200 8.48 2.12 15.25
CA LEU A 200 9.26 1.40 14.24
C LEU A 200 10.05 0.24 14.86
N HIS A 201 10.62 0.41 16.05
CA HIS A 201 11.29 -0.69 16.75
C HIS A 201 10.33 -1.81 17.20
N ALA A 202 9.05 -1.50 17.43
CA ALA A 202 8.05 -2.50 17.78
C ALA A 202 7.67 -3.40 16.58
N PHE A 203 7.62 -2.83 15.37
CA PHE A 203 7.29 -3.56 14.14
C PHE A 203 8.52 -4.12 13.40
N PHE A 204 9.66 -3.44 13.52
CA PHE A 204 10.91 -3.69 12.79
C PHE A 204 12.10 -3.60 13.76
N PRO A 205 12.25 -4.53 14.71
CA PRO A 205 13.28 -4.48 15.74
C PRO A 205 14.72 -4.44 15.20
N GLU A 206 14.95 -4.91 13.97
CA GLU A 206 16.22 -4.83 13.25
C GLU A 206 16.65 -3.39 12.94
N THR A 207 15.74 -2.42 12.98
CA THR A 207 16.03 -1.02 12.64
C THR A 207 16.55 -0.19 13.81
N LYS A 208 16.76 -0.79 14.99
CA LYS A 208 17.33 -0.11 16.17
C LYS A 208 18.71 0.50 15.93
N GLU A 209 19.48 -0.11 15.04
CA GLU A 209 20.81 0.36 14.66
C GLU A 209 20.78 1.39 13.51
N ILE A 210 19.58 1.74 13.02
CA ILE A 210 19.39 2.73 11.95
C ILE A 210 18.87 4.02 12.57
N GLU A 211 19.65 5.08 12.46
CA GLU A 211 19.20 6.42 12.83
C GLU A 211 18.31 6.97 11.71
N ILE A 212 16.99 6.82 11.86
CA ILE A 212 16.01 7.27 10.86
C ILE A 212 15.85 8.79 10.98
N SER A 213 16.77 9.54 10.40
CA SER A 213 16.67 11.01 10.27
C SER A 213 16.05 11.41 8.92
N SER A 214 15.49 12.61 8.84
CA SER A 214 14.74 13.09 7.66
C SER A 214 15.59 13.20 6.38
N ASP A 215 16.91 13.21 6.47
CA ASP A 215 17.78 13.61 5.35
C ASP A 215 18.84 12.57 4.97
N GLU A 216 18.97 11.47 5.73
CA GLU A 216 19.97 10.42 5.46
C GLU A 216 19.44 9.31 4.56
N TYR A 217 18.16 8.98 4.68
CA TYR A 217 17.51 7.90 3.96
C TYR A 217 16.24 8.38 3.25
N LYS A 218 16.08 7.99 1.99
CA LYS A 218 14.80 7.99 1.29
C LYS A 218 13.95 6.86 1.86
N VAL A 219 13.03 7.23 2.73
CA VAL A 219 12.13 6.31 3.45
C VAL A 219 10.75 6.32 2.80
N LEU A 220 10.14 5.14 2.70
CA LEU A 220 8.74 4.97 2.30
C LEU A 220 7.94 4.31 3.43
N PHE A 221 6.90 4.98 3.89
CA PHE A 221 5.86 4.38 4.75
C PHE A 221 4.71 3.90 3.88
N ILE A 222 4.27 2.65 4.08
CA ILE A 222 3.10 2.11 3.38
C ILE A 222 2.01 1.78 4.41
N PHE A 223 0.94 2.57 4.41
CA PHE A 223 -0.24 2.35 5.25
C PHE A 223 -1.31 1.60 4.47
N ASP A 224 -1.34 0.27 4.64
CA ASP A 224 -2.29 -0.60 3.94
C ASP A 224 -3.61 -0.72 4.70
N GLY A 225 -4.73 -0.54 3.99
CA GLY A 225 -6.08 -0.79 4.50
C GLY A 225 -6.65 0.32 5.38
N LEU A 226 -6.66 1.58 4.92
CA LEU A 226 -7.28 2.71 5.64
C LEU A 226 -8.75 2.46 6.00
N ASP A 227 -9.46 1.65 5.21
CA ASP A 227 -10.83 1.20 5.52
C ASP A 227 -10.95 0.31 6.75
N GLU A 228 -9.83 -0.21 7.27
CA GLU A 228 -9.73 -0.94 8.53
C GLU A 228 -9.26 -0.06 9.70
N CYS A 229 -8.98 1.23 9.46
CA CYS A 229 -8.49 2.16 10.49
C CYS A 229 -9.55 2.41 11.58
N ARG A 230 -9.14 2.30 12.84
CA ARG A 230 -9.97 2.64 14.01
C ARG A 230 -9.46 3.88 14.76
N LEU A 231 -8.36 4.44 14.26
CA LEU A 231 -7.69 5.59 14.86
C LEU A 231 -8.46 6.87 14.52
N SER A 232 -8.56 7.77 15.49
CA SER A 232 -9.12 9.11 15.27
C SER A 232 -8.06 10.00 14.64
N LEU A 233 -7.89 9.90 13.32
CA LEU A 233 -6.86 10.59 12.55
C LEU A 233 -7.11 12.11 12.42
N ASN A 234 -7.19 12.82 13.55
CA ASN A 234 -7.41 14.25 13.61
C ASN A 234 -6.09 14.99 13.85
N PHE A 235 -5.80 16.01 13.05
CA PHE A 235 -4.64 16.85 13.27
C PHE A 235 -4.91 17.89 14.38
N ASN A 236 -4.30 17.69 15.55
CA ASN A 236 -4.45 18.60 16.69
C ASN A 236 -3.14 19.24 17.15
N VAL A 237 -2.02 18.51 17.05
CA VAL A 237 -0.72 18.95 17.60
C VAL A 237 0.40 18.57 16.63
N LYS A 238 1.30 19.53 16.37
CA LYS A 238 2.49 19.35 15.56
C LYS A 238 3.60 18.68 16.37
N LEU A 239 4.09 17.54 15.89
CA LEU A 239 5.27 16.83 16.42
C LEU A 239 6.42 17.00 15.43
N CYS A 240 7.59 17.42 15.90
CA CYS A 240 8.77 17.64 15.04
C CYS A 240 9.92 16.68 15.34
N ASN A 241 9.83 15.89 16.42
CA ASN A 241 10.88 15.00 16.88
C ASN A 241 10.36 13.56 16.94
N ILE A 242 11.09 12.64 16.30
CA ILE A 242 10.73 11.22 16.23
C ILE A 242 10.82 10.49 17.58
N TYR A 243 11.45 11.09 18.59
CA TYR A 243 11.60 10.56 19.96
C TYR A 243 10.54 11.11 20.93
N GLU A 244 9.68 12.04 20.50
CA GLU A 244 8.58 12.53 21.33
C GLU A 244 7.45 11.51 21.42
N SER A 245 7.03 11.18 22.64
CA SER A 245 5.94 10.23 22.89
C SER A 245 4.58 10.85 22.63
N ALA A 246 3.78 10.20 21.78
CA ALA A 246 2.41 10.59 21.45
C ALA A 246 1.52 9.34 21.26
N SER A 247 0.23 9.55 21.03
CA SER A 247 -0.67 8.47 20.63
C SER A 247 -0.43 8.08 19.16
N VAL A 248 -0.80 6.86 18.79
CA VAL A 248 -0.53 6.30 17.45
C VAL A 248 -1.16 7.16 16.35
N ASP A 249 -2.41 7.57 16.52
CA ASP A 249 -3.11 8.48 15.60
C ASP A 249 -2.36 9.79 15.35
N MET A 250 -1.82 10.41 16.41
CA MET A 250 -1.00 11.63 16.31
C MET A 250 0.31 11.40 15.56
N LEU A 251 1.00 10.27 15.82
CA LEU A 251 2.23 9.93 15.10
C LEU A 251 1.96 9.76 13.60
N LEU A 252 0.92 9.00 13.25
CA LEU A 252 0.54 8.76 11.86
C LEU A 252 0.14 10.06 11.16
N MET A 253 -0.67 10.90 11.80
CA MET A 253 -1.09 12.17 11.20
C MET A 253 0.08 13.14 11.01
N ASN A 254 1.02 13.18 11.95
CA ASN A 254 2.21 14.01 11.79
C ASN A 254 3.17 13.48 10.71
N LEU A 255 3.22 12.16 10.47
CA LEU A 255 3.90 11.58 9.31
C LEU A 255 3.17 11.92 8.00
N ILE A 256 1.86 11.75 7.95
CA ILE A 256 1.03 12.00 6.76
C ILE A 256 1.16 13.46 6.34
N VAL A 257 1.02 14.41 7.28
CA VAL A 257 1.14 15.86 7.01
C VAL A 257 2.60 16.31 6.79
N GLY A 258 3.59 15.50 7.17
CA GLY A 258 5.01 15.81 6.98
C GLY A 258 5.63 16.70 8.06
N ASN A 259 5.05 16.75 9.26
CA ASN A 259 5.72 17.33 10.42
C ASN A 259 6.81 16.41 10.99
N LEU A 260 6.55 15.10 10.97
CA LEU A 260 7.55 14.06 11.22
C LEU A 260 8.05 13.52 9.88
N LEU A 261 9.38 13.44 9.75
CA LEU A 261 10.07 13.00 8.53
C LEU A 261 9.50 13.66 7.26
N PRO A 262 9.65 15.00 7.10
CA PRO A 262 9.12 15.74 5.95
C PRO A 262 9.47 15.13 4.58
N SER A 263 10.68 14.57 4.44
CA SER A 263 11.16 13.99 3.17
C SER A 263 10.66 12.56 2.90
N ALA A 264 9.97 11.92 3.85
CA ALA A 264 9.48 10.55 3.68
C ALA A 264 8.34 10.47 2.68
N LEU A 265 8.39 9.44 1.83
CA LEU A 265 7.29 9.07 0.94
C LEU A 265 6.21 8.33 1.72
N ILE A 266 4.95 8.57 1.36
CA ILE A 266 3.79 7.97 2.02
C ILE A 266 2.92 7.30 0.96
N TRP A 267 2.65 6.00 1.10
CA TRP A 267 1.68 5.30 0.26
C TRP A 267 0.54 4.77 1.13
N ILE A 268 -0.70 5.12 0.80
CA ILE A 268 -1.89 4.69 1.54
C ILE A 268 -2.80 3.94 0.58
N THR A 269 -3.32 2.78 1.01
CA THR A 269 -4.39 2.08 0.27
C THR A 269 -5.71 2.21 1.01
N SER A 270 -6.80 2.38 0.27
CA SER A 270 -8.13 2.53 0.88
C SER A 270 -9.25 2.03 -0.03
N ARG A 271 -10.40 1.69 0.55
CA ARG A 271 -11.65 1.71 -0.18
C ARG A 271 -12.11 3.15 -0.38
N PRO A 272 -12.78 3.47 -1.50
CA PRO A 272 -13.28 4.81 -1.76
C PRO A 272 -14.06 5.43 -0.58
N ALA A 273 -14.89 4.64 0.09
CA ALA A 273 -15.71 5.09 1.23
C ALA A 273 -14.92 5.53 2.48
N ALA A 274 -13.66 5.12 2.63
CA ALA A 274 -12.81 5.46 3.78
C ALA A 274 -11.71 6.46 3.42
N ALA A 275 -11.62 6.90 2.16
CA ALA A 275 -10.60 7.83 1.70
C ALA A 275 -10.72 9.22 2.38
N ASP A 276 -11.95 9.67 2.64
CA ASP A 276 -12.26 10.96 3.25
C ASP A 276 -11.63 11.15 4.65
N LEU A 277 -11.14 10.10 5.31
CA LEU A 277 -10.46 10.19 6.61
C LEU A 277 -9.14 10.99 6.56
N ILE A 278 -8.56 11.13 5.36
CA ILE A 278 -7.24 11.75 5.15
C ILE A 278 -7.24 12.75 3.99
N GLU A 279 -8.43 13.10 3.46
CA GLU A 279 -8.59 14.09 2.37
C GLU A 279 -8.96 15.48 2.87
#